data_AF-A0A6F9DNV3-F1
#
_entry.id   AF-A0A6F9DNV3-F1
#
_cell.length_a   1.000
_cell.length_b   1.000
_cell.length_c   1.000
_cell.angle_alpha   90.00
_cell.angle_beta   90.00
_cell.angle_gamma   90.00
#
_symmetry.space_group_name_H-M   'P 1'
#
loop_
_entity.id
_entity.type
_entity.pdbx_description
1 polymer ?
#
loop_
_entity_poly.entity_id
_entity_poly.type
_entity_poly.pdbx_seq_one_letter_code
_entity_poly.pdbx_strand_id
1 'polypeptide(L)'
;MMYETWKWSVNIKRYKRLPPRVGRVIEKALMKTERNHITSLCGHNLRIDTVQREFIYQGIHGHLLGCNHDIQDVPPNWDDMNGKMMRKIILGKTSPEYERVVNQFKASLPQFSNIIKVERIQNPFLHQQYNIRKTDVERHMTLTNPVERELFHGTTNSVTDAICIQGFSLRFSGKHGSAYGQGIYFATTSKFSSRYTD
;
A
#
# COMPACT_ATOMS: atom_id res chain seq x y z
N MET A 1 6.87 16.16 -12.81
CA MET A 1 5.40 16.34 -12.63
C MET A 1 4.99 15.74 -11.29
N MET A 2 4.05 16.37 -10.60
CA MET A 2 3.84 16.31 -9.15
C MET A 2 3.28 14.99 -8.62
N TYR A 3 4.08 14.30 -7.80
CA TYR A 3 3.60 13.29 -6.85
C TYR A 3 2.54 13.91 -5.95
N GLU A 4 1.40 13.25 -5.80
CA GLU A 4 0.36 13.71 -4.90
C GLU A 4 0.86 13.64 -3.47
N THR A 5 0.92 14.82 -2.89
CA THR A 5 1.69 15.15 -1.72
C THR A 5 0.74 15.70 -0.69
N TRP A 6 0.94 15.29 0.56
CA TRP A 6 0.28 15.81 1.76
C TRP A 6 -0.12 17.27 1.59
N LYS A 7 -1.42 17.55 1.73
CA LYS A 7 -1.96 18.90 1.58
C LYS A 7 -2.02 19.53 2.97
N TRP A 8 -1.75 20.83 3.03
CA TRP A 8 -1.92 21.59 4.27
C TRP A 8 -2.76 22.83 4.04
N SER A 9 -3.41 23.31 5.10
CA SER A 9 -4.24 24.50 5.07
C SER A 9 -4.06 25.31 6.34
N VAL A 10 -3.99 26.64 6.20
CA VAL A 10 -4.01 27.60 7.33
C VAL A 10 -5.45 27.84 7.82
N ASN A 11 -6.45 27.66 6.96
CA ASN A 11 -7.83 28.16 7.21
C ASN A 11 -8.95 27.29 6.60
N ILE A 12 -8.68 26.00 6.35
CA ILE A 12 -9.60 24.97 5.81
C ILE A 12 -10.17 25.25 4.39
N LYS A 13 -10.09 26.49 3.88
CA LYS A 13 -10.66 26.91 2.59
C LYS A 13 -9.69 26.94 1.40
N ARG A 14 -8.37 26.86 1.63
CA ARG A 14 -7.35 26.82 0.56
C ARG A 14 -6.23 25.83 0.91
N TYR A 15 -5.99 24.88 0.02
CA TYR A 15 -4.99 23.82 0.21
C TYR A 15 -3.71 24.13 -0.55
N LYS A 16 -2.55 23.95 0.09
CA LYS A 16 -1.23 23.97 -0.56
C LYS A 16 -0.59 22.59 -0.49
N ARG A 17 0.07 22.18 -1.57
CA ARG A 17 0.77 20.89 -1.67
C ARG A 17 2.11 20.96 -0.94
N LEU A 18 2.41 19.94 -0.12
CA LEU A 18 3.75 19.80 0.45
C LEU A 18 4.71 19.21 -0.59
N PRO A 19 6.03 19.46 -0.51
CA PRO A 19 6.97 18.77 -1.39
C PRO A 19 7.02 17.24 -1.11
N PRO A 20 7.28 16.37 -2.12
CA PRO A 20 7.29 14.91 -1.96
C PRO A 20 8.26 14.34 -0.92
N ARG A 21 9.32 15.08 -0.61
CA ARG A 21 10.28 14.74 0.45
C ARG A 21 9.69 14.94 1.85
N VAL A 22 8.75 15.88 2.01
CA VAL A 22 8.07 16.17 3.29
C VAL A 22 7.04 15.09 3.60
N GLY A 23 6.30 14.66 2.58
CA GLY A 23 5.28 13.61 2.73
C GLY A 23 5.83 12.30 3.27
N ARG A 24 6.94 11.81 2.71
CA ARG A 24 7.63 10.60 3.19
C ARG A 24 8.12 10.70 4.63
N VAL A 25 8.47 11.91 5.08
CA VAL A 25 8.94 12.15 6.45
C VAL A 25 7.76 12.17 7.42
N ILE A 26 6.63 12.75 7.01
CA ILE A 26 5.37 12.72 7.75
C ILE A 26 4.84 11.29 7.88
N GLU A 27 4.87 10.50 6.81
CA GLU A 27 4.44 9.09 6.82
C GLU A 27 5.24 8.27 7.83
N LYS A 28 6.57 8.40 7.82
CA LYS A 28 7.44 7.70 8.79
C LYS A 28 7.18 8.13 10.23
N ALA A 29 6.76 9.36 10.45
CA ALA A 29 6.40 9.87 11.77
C ALA A 29 5.04 9.29 12.21
N LEU A 30 4.03 9.27 11.34
CA LEU A 30 2.71 8.71 11.64
C LEU A 30 2.72 7.19 11.88
N MET A 31 3.71 6.48 11.36
CA MET A 31 3.89 5.04 11.60
C MET A 31 4.51 4.70 12.96
N LYS A 32 4.97 5.71 13.72
CA LYS A 32 5.54 5.52 15.05
C LYS A 32 4.47 5.79 16.11
N THR A 33 4.64 5.18 17.28
CA THR A 33 3.69 5.27 18.40
C THR A 33 3.83 6.54 19.23
N GLU A 34 4.80 7.41 18.94
CA GLU A 34 5.01 8.64 19.71
C GLU A 34 4.11 9.75 19.15
N ARG A 35 3.56 10.54 20.07
CA ARG A 35 2.66 11.65 19.73
C ARG A 35 3.36 12.77 18.97
N ASN A 36 4.58 13.11 19.38
CA ASN A 36 5.31 14.26 18.86
C ASN A 36 6.59 13.79 18.18
N HIS A 37 6.75 14.16 16.92
CA HIS A 37 7.96 13.89 16.17
C HIS A 37 8.62 15.17 15.69
N ILE A 38 9.93 15.25 15.92
CA ILE A 38 10.78 16.32 15.41
C ILE A 38 11.81 15.69 14.49
N THR A 39 11.94 16.24 13.29
CA THR A 39 12.87 15.77 12.28
C THR A 39 13.41 16.93 11.45
N SER A 40 14.53 16.74 10.77
CA SER A 40 15.12 17.76 9.91
C SER A 40 14.73 17.53 8.46
N LEU A 41 14.24 18.59 7.80
CA LEU A 41 13.94 18.64 6.38
C LEU A 41 14.65 19.85 5.79
N CYS A 42 15.52 19.63 4.81
CA CYS A 42 16.30 20.70 4.16
C CYS A 42 17.02 21.62 5.18
N GLY A 43 17.56 21.05 6.26
CA GLY A 43 18.27 21.79 7.31
C GLY A 43 17.38 22.52 8.32
N HIS A 44 16.06 22.38 8.24
CA HIS A 44 15.10 23.04 9.13
C HIS A 44 14.28 22.02 9.92
N ASN A 45 13.87 22.40 11.14
CA ASN A 45 13.03 21.56 11.99
C ASN A 45 11.61 21.46 11.44
N LEU A 46 11.15 20.23 11.26
CA LEU A 46 9.77 19.84 11.01
C LEU A 46 9.24 19.17 12.29
N ARG A 47 8.23 19.78 12.91
CA ARG A 47 7.50 19.20 14.04
C ARG A 47 6.19 18.62 13.54
N ILE A 48 5.81 17.46 14.06
CA ILE A 48 4.63 16.70 13.65
C ILE A 48 3.92 16.23 14.93
N ASP A 49 2.67 16.63 15.14
CA ASP A 49 1.78 16.01 16.14
C ASP A 49 0.92 14.97 15.41
N THR A 50 1.16 13.69 15.71
CA THR A 50 0.50 12.55 15.07
C THR A 50 -0.93 12.35 15.56
N VAL A 51 -1.27 12.87 16.75
CA VAL A 51 -2.59 12.76 17.38
C VAL A 51 -3.50 13.88 16.89
N GLN A 52 -3.03 15.12 16.94
CA GLN A 52 -3.78 16.29 16.44
C GLN A 52 -3.72 16.43 14.92
N ARG A 53 -2.87 15.64 14.26
CA ARG A 53 -2.60 15.70 12.82
C ARG A 53 -2.23 17.12 12.40
N GLU A 54 -1.13 17.61 12.96
CA GLU A 54 -0.60 18.95 12.68
C GLU A 54 0.89 18.90 12.39
N PHE A 55 1.39 19.90 11.66
CA PHE A 55 2.82 20.11 11.52
C PHE A 55 3.20 21.58 11.64
N ILE A 56 4.45 21.79 12.04
CA ILE A 56 5.10 23.10 12.05
C ILE A 56 6.41 23.01 11.27
N TYR A 57 6.58 23.84 10.25
CA TYR A 57 7.80 23.94 9.45
C TYR A 57 8.06 25.37 9.01
N GLN A 58 9.23 25.92 9.33
CA GLN A 58 9.61 27.30 8.94
C GLN A 58 8.53 28.36 9.28
N GLY A 59 7.94 28.28 10.48
CA GLY A 59 6.90 29.21 10.94
C GLY A 59 5.51 28.97 10.33
N ILE A 60 5.38 28.01 9.41
CA ILE A 60 4.10 27.55 8.88
C ILE A 60 3.53 26.51 9.84
N HIS A 61 2.33 26.79 10.37
CA HIS A 61 1.49 25.81 11.07
C HIS A 61 0.36 25.38 10.15
N GLY A 62 0.11 24.08 10.07
CA GLY A 62 -0.97 23.54 9.26
C GLY A 62 -1.43 22.18 9.74
N HIS A 63 -2.68 21.86 9.44
CA HIS A 63 -3.20 20.52 9.64
C HIS A 63 -2.66 19.55 8.58
N LEU A 64 -2.20 18.40 9.04
CA LEU A 64 -1.95 17.22 8.25
C LEU A 64 -3.29 16.63 7.83
N LEU A 65 -3.74 17.11 6.68
CA LEU A 65 -4.70 16.34 5.92
C LEU A 65 -3.88 15.16 5.39
N GLY A 66 -4.09 13.99 6.02
CA GLY A 66 -3.82 12.74 5.35
C GLY A 66 -4.46 12.74 3.98
N CYS A 67 -4.17 11.73 3.20
CA CYS A 67 -4.86 11.43 1.96
C CYS A 67 -6.36 11.03 2.17
N ASN A 68 -7.02 11.67 3.15
CA ASN A 68 -8.42 11.58 3.58
C ASN A 68 -9.34 12.61 2.88
N HIS A 69 -8.95 13.15 1.74
CA HIS A 69 -9.89 13.53 0.68
C HIS A 69 -9.57 12.51 -0.43
N ASP A 70 -10.15 11.32 -0.51
CA ASP A 70 -11.41 10.82 0.02
C ASP A 70 -11.23 9.31 0.31
N ILE A 71 -11.80 8.77 1.39
CA ILE A 71 -12.07 7.32 1.49
C ILE A 71 -13.28 6.97 0.57
N GLN A 72 -13.45 7.69 -0.55
CA GLN A 72 -14.49 7.46 -1.55
C GLN A 72 -13.99 6.63 -2.74
N ASP A 73 -12.66 6.46 -2.89
CA ASP A 73 -12.06 5.68 -3.99
C ASP A 73 -11.51 4.32 -3.52
N VAL A 74 -12.15 3.72 -2.50
CA VAL A 74 -11.95 2.29 -2.21
C VAL A 74 -12.88 1.46 -3.09
N PRO A 75 -12.49 0.24 -3.49
CA PRO A 75 -13.34 -0.60 -4.32
C PRO A 75 -14.73 -0.79 -3.69
N PRO A 76 -15.82 -0.69 -4.47
CA PRO A 76 -17.18 -0.73 -3.96
C PRO A 76 -17.55 -2.08 -3.32
N ASN A 77 -16.79 -3.14 -3.63
CA ASN A 77 -16.97 -4.47 -3.07
C ASN A 77 -16.23 -4.69 -1.73
N TRP A 78 -15.64 -3.64 -1.15
CA TRP A 78 -15.02 -3.73 0.18
C TRP A 78 -16.04 -3.65 1.31
N ASP A 79 -15.82 -4.42 2.37
CA ASP A 79 -16.57 -4.30 3.61
C ASP A 79 -16.20 -3.02 4.37
N ASP A 80 -17.08 -2.62 5.29
CA ASP A 80 -16.81 -1.54 6.24
C ASP A 80 -15.44 -1.73 6.91
N MET A 81 -14.63 -0.69 7.02
CA MET A 81 -13.35 -0.76 7.71
C MET A 81 -13.48 -0.81 9.24
N ASN A 82 -14.66 -0.55 9.83
CA ASN A 82 -14.93 -0.52 11.27
C ASN A 82 -13.89 0.30 12.05
N GLY A 83 -13.47 1.44 11.49
CA GLY A 83 -12.43 2.30 12.06
C GLY A 83 -11.00 1.72 12.06
N LYS A 84 -10.78 0.53 11.48
CA LYS A 84 -9.46 -0.08 11.38
C LYS A 84 -8.70 0.43 10.16
N MET A 85 -7.37 0.49 10.26
CA MET A 85 -6.50 0.88 9.15
C MET A 85 -6.33 -0.23 8.11
N MET A 86 -6.47 -1.50 8.52
CA MET A 86 -6.40 -2.67 7.64
C MET A 86 -7.34 -3.76 8.16
N ARG A 87 -7.99 -4.48 7.24
CA ARG A 87 -8.79 -5.68 7.54
C ARG A 87 -8.45 -6.82 6.58
N LYS A 88 -8.44 -8.04 7.10
CA LYS A 88 -8.52 -9.28 6.32
C LYS A 88 -9.96 -9.77 6.34
N ILE A 89 -10.58 -9.91 5.18
CA ILE A 89 -11.95 -10.39 5.05
C ILE A 89 -11.91 -11.80 4.48
N ILE A 90 -12.40 -12.78 5.23
CA ILE A 90 -12.54 -14.14 4.73
C ILE A 90 -13.65 -14.15 3.68
N LEU A 91 -13.31 -14.55 2.46
CA LEU A 91 -14.28 -14.67 1.37
C LEU A 91 -15.11 -15.93 1.54
N GLY A 92 -16.43 -15.80 1.34
CA GLY A 92 -17.33 -16.96 1.31
C GLY A 92 -17.01 -17.85 0.11
N LYS A 93 -17.01 -19.18 0.31
CA LYS A 93 -16.65 -20.16 -0.73
C LYS A 93 -17.55 -20.13 -1.97
N THR A 94 -18.77 -19.60 -1.82
CA THR A 94 -19.76 -19.41 -2.89
C THR A 94 -19.75 -18.00 -3.50
N SER A 95 -18.85 -17.12 -3.04
CA SER A 95 -18.76 -15.77 -3.59
C SER A 95 -18.07 -15.80 -4.97
N PRO A 96 -18.53 -14.98 -5.94
CA PRO A 96 -17.88 -14.89 -7.24
C PRO A 96 -16.40 -14.53 -7.17
N GLU A 97 -16.01 -13.70 -6.18
CA GLU A 97 -14.62 -13.33 -5.94
C GLU A 97 -13.76 -14.52 -5.50
N TYR A 98 -14.28 -15.35 -4.57
CA TYR A 98 -13.60 -16.57 -4.16
C TYR A 98 -13.40 -17.52 -5.34
N GLU A 99 -14.46 -17.78 -6.12
CA GLU A 99 -14.38 -18.67 -7.28
C GLU A 99 -13.36 -18.19 -8.31
N ARG A 100 -13.36 -16.90 -8.63
CA ARG A 100 -12.39 -16.29 -9.56
C ARG A 100 -10.95 -16.50 -9.08
N VAL A 101 -10.66 -16.15 -7.82
CA VAL A 101 -9.31 -16.24 -7.25
C VAL A 101 -8.86 -17.70 -7.16
N VAL A 102 -9.74 -18.61 -6.74
CA VAL A 102 -9.43 -20.05 -6.67
C VAL A 102 -9.20 -20.64 -8.05
N ASN A 103 -9.99 -20.26 -9.06
CA ASN A 103 -9.80 -20.74 -10.42
C ASN A 103 -8.46 -20.28 -11.01
N GLN A 104 -8.10 -19.00 -10.81
CA GLN A 104 -6.77 -18.49 -11.19
C GLN A 104 -5.64 -19.24 -10.46
N PHE A 105 -5.79 -19.49 -9.16
CA PHE A 105 -4.82 -20.24 -8.38
C PHE A 105 -4.69 -21.69 -8.86
N LYS A 106 -5.80 -22.39 -9.10
CA LYS A 106 -5.80 -23.79 -9.52
C LYS A 106 -5.40 -23.98 -10.98
N ALA A 107 -5.48 -22.95 -11.83
CA ALA A 107 -5.09 -23.02 -13.24
C ALA A 107 -3.68 -23.58 -13.47
N SER A 108 -2.72 -23.27 -12.57
CA SER A 108 -1.35 -23.80 -12.65
C SER A 108 -1.01 -24.82 -11.56
N LEU A 109 -1.87 -24.98 -10.55
CA LEU A 109 -1.67 -25.87 -9.42
C LEU A 109 -2.94 -26.69 -9.09
N PRO A 110 -3.44 -27.50 -10.04
CA PRO A 110 -4.71 -28.22 -9.89
C PRO A 110 -4.68 -29.29 -8.79
N GLN A 111 -3.49 -29.82 -8.47
CA GLN A 111 -3.29 -30.82 -7.42
C GLN A 111 -3.50 -30.26 -6.00
N PHE A 112 -3.54 -28.93 -5.84
CA PHE A 112 -3.78 -28.30 -4.55
C PHE A 112 -5.29 -28.30 -4.25
N SER A 113 -5.75 -29.39 -3.64
CA SER A 113 -7.18 -29.64 -3.41
C SER A 113 -7.74 -28.89 -2.20
N ASN A 114 -6.93 -28.71 -1.14
CA ASN A 114 -7.42 -28.20 0.14
C ASN A 114 -7.08 -26.72 0.36
N ILE A 115 -7.94 -25.83 -0.14
CA ILE A 115 -7.89 -24.40 0.18
C ILE A 115 -8.60 -24.15 1.51
N ILE A 116 -7.84 -23.81 2.55
CA ILE A 116 -8.36 -23.58 3.90
C ILE A 116 -9.23 -22.32 3.93
N LYS A 117 -8.69 -21.21 3.42
CA LYS A 117 -9.39 -19.93 3.32
C LYS A 117 -8.78 -19.05 2.22
N VAL A 118 -9.56 -18.07 1.77
CA VAL A 118 -9.10 -16.96 0.94
C VAL A 118 -9.48 -15.68 1.66
N GLU A 119 -8.52 -14.77 1.83
CA GLU A 119 -8.72 -13.51 2.54
C GLU A 119 -8.47 -12.32 1.61
N ARG A 120 -9.48 -11.48 1.42
CA ARG A 120 -9.30 -10.17 0.77
C ARG A 120 -8.64 -9.21 1.75
N ILE A 121 -7.56 -8.58 1.32
CA ILE A 121 -6.85 -7.56 2.11
C ILE A 121 -7.43 -6.19 1.78
N GLN A 122 -8.02 -5.53 2.77
CA GLN A 122 -8.52 -4.18 2.67
C GLN A 122 -7.59 -3.25 3.43
N ASN A 123 -6.79 -2.50 2.69
CA ASN A 123 -5.88 -1.48 3.22
C ASN A 123 -6.03 -0.22 2.36
N PRO A 124 -6.91 0.74 2.76
CA PRO A 124 -7.19 1.93 1.98
C PRO A 124 -5.94 2.74 1.62
N PHE A 125 -4.98 2.79 2.55
CA PHE A 125 -3.73 3.52 2.36
C PHE A 125 -2.86 2.91 1.26
N LEU A 126 -2.59 1.60 1.33
CA LEU A 126 -1.80 0.92 0.30
C LEU A 126 -2.51 0.92 -1.06
N HIS A 127 -3.84 0.79 -1.07
CA HIS A 127 -4.63 0.87 -2.30
C HIS A 127 -4.49 2.24 -2.98
N GLN A 128 -4.57 3.32 -2.20
CA GLN A 128 -4.39 4.67 -2.73
C GLN A 128 -2.96 4.90 -3.25
N GLN A 129 -1.94 4.47 -2.50
CA GLN A 129 -0.55 4.56 -2.96
C GLN A 129 -0.32 3.79 -4.26
N TYR A 130 -0.92 2.61 -4.38
CA TYR A 130 -0.89 1.80 -5.59
C TYR A 130 -1.51 2.55 -6.77
N ASN A 131 -2.71 3.10 -6.62
CA ASN A 131 -3.41 3.80 -7.70
C ASN A 131 -2.68 5.07 -8.16
N ILE A 132 -2.13 5.86 -7.23
CA ILE A 132 -1.31 7.04 -7.58
C ILE A 132 -0.11 6.60 -8.43
N ARG A 133 0.57 5.51 -8.04
CA ARG A 133 1.73 5.02 -8.78
C ARG A 133 1.33 4.41 -10.12
N LYS A 134 0.21 3.69 -10.20
CA LYS A 134 -0.35 3.14 -11.44
C LYS A 134 -0.60 4.26 -12.45
N THR A 135 -1.35 5.30 -12.07
CA THR A 135 -1.63 6.45 -12.94
C THR A 135 -0.35 7.17 -13.39
N ASP A 136 0.65 7.28 -12.51
CA ASP A 136 1.95 7.83 -12.89
C ASP A 136 2.67 6.97 -13.93
N VAL A 137 2.69 5.64 -13.77
CA VAL A 137 3.29 4.73 -14.76
C VAL A 137 2.54 4.75 -16.09
N GLU A 138 1.20 4.77 -16.07
CA GLU A 138 0.35 4.86 -17.27
C GLU A 138 0.66 6.08 -18.12
N ARG A 139 0.95 7.24 -17.51
CA ARG A 139 1.32 8.47 -18.25
C ARG A 139 2.65 8.35 -19.00
N HIS A 140 3.53 7.44 -18.58
CA HIS A 140 4.87 7.29 -19.15
C HIS A 140 5.02 6.05 -20.04
N MET A 141 3.98 5.23 -20.16
CA MET A 141 3.99 4.01 -20.98
C MET A 141 3.36 4.26 -22.34
N THR A 142 4.01 3.78 -23.40
CA THR A 142 3.40 3.68 -24.73
C THR A 142 2.36 2.56 -24.71
N LEU A 143 1.23 2.73 -25.39
CA LEU A 143 0.00 1.90 -25.35
C LEU A 143 0.16 0.40 -25.71
N THR A 144 1.37 -0.13 -25.85
CA THR A 144 1.65 -1.48 -26.33
C THR A 144 1.44 -2.59 -25.31
N ASN A 145 1.43 -2.31 -24.00
CA ASN A 145 1.20 -3.32 -22.96
C ASN A 145 0.37 -2.77 -21.79
N PRO A 146 -0.42 -3.63 -21.10
CA PRO A 146 -1.09 -3.23 -19.87
C PRO A 146 -0.08 -2.95 -18.76
N VAL A 147 -0.27 -1.83 -18.05
CA VAL A 147 0.57 -1.41 -16.92
C VAL A 147 0.33 -2.26 -15.66
N GLU A 148 -0.83 -2.90 -15.58
CA GLU A 148 -1.26 -3.72 -14.45
C GLU A 148 -1.41 -5.19 -14.85
N ARG A 149 -0.99 -6.10 -13.96
CA ARG A 149 -1.14 -7.55 -14.11
C ARG A 149 -1.43 -8.15 -12.74
N GLU A 150 -2.36 -9.10 -12.69
CA GLU A 150 -2.56 -9.96 -11.52
C GLU A 150 -1.49 -11.06 -11.51
N LEU A 151 -0.74 -11.17 -10.41
CA LEU A 151 0.38 -12.10 -10.26
C LEU A 151 0.36 -12.73 -8.86
N PHE A 152 1.09 -13.83 -8.70
CA PHE A 152 1.25 -14.52 -7.43
C PHE A 152 2.55 -14.14 -6.74
N HIS A 153 2.53 -14.12 -5.40
CA HIS A 153 3.72 -13.97 -4.56
C HIS A 153 3.65 -15.01 -3.44
N GLY A 154 4.59 -15.96 -3.45
CA GLY A 154 4.79 -16.90 -2.34
C GLY A 154 5.71 -16.30 -1.30
N THR A 155 5.37 -16.49 -0.02
CA THR A 155 6.16 -15.98 1.09
C THR A 155 5.94 -16.85 2.34
N THR A 156 6.81 -16.70 3.34
CA THR A 156 6.68 -17.40 4.62
C THR A 156 5.60 -16.76 5.50
N ASN A 157 4.92 -17.56 6.32
CA ASN A 157 3.87 -17.09 7.23
C ASN A 157 4.34 -15.90 8.10
N SER A 158 5.59 -15.93 8.56
CA SER A 158 6.17 -14.90 9.44
C SER A 158 6.16 -13.46 8.90
N VAL A 159 6.06 -13.27 7.58
CA VAL A 159 6.08 -11.93 6.95
C VAL A 159 4.76 -11.52 6.31
N THR A 160 3.78 -12.43 6.24
CA THR A 160 2.50 -12.20 5.59
C THR A 160 1.75 -11.00 6.19
N ASP A 161 1.71 -10.89 7.52
CA ASP A 161 1.05 -9.76 8.19
C ASP A 161 1.77 -8.44 7.93
N ALA A 162 3.10 -8.44 7.96
CA ALA A 162 3.88 -7.24 7.65
C ALA A 162 3.60 -6.75 6.22
N ILE A 163 3.52 -7.66 5.24
CA ILE A 163 3.17 -7.32 3.85
C ILE A 163 1.74 -6.74 3.76
N CYS A 164 0.77 -7.34 4.46
CA CYS A 164 -0.62 -6.83 4.44
C CYS A 164 -0.76 -5.43 5.05
N ILE A 165 0.06 -5.11 6.06
CA ILE A 165 0.02 -3.83 6.77
C ILE A 165 0.84 -2.76 6.03
N GLN A 166 2.07 -3.10 5.64
CA GLN A 166 3.10 -2.15 5.19
C GLN A 166 3.35 -2.19 3.68
N GLY A 167 2.78 -3.17 2.97
CA GLY A 167 3.05 -3.43 1.57
C GLY A 167 4.40 -4.15 1.36
N PHE A 168 4.78 -4.32 0.10
CA PHE A 168 6.05 -4.93 -0.25
C PHE A 168 7.21 -3.96 -0.03
N SER A 169 8.28 -4.43 0.59
CA SER A 169 9.47 -3.63 0.88
C SER A 169 10.73 -4.27 0.31
N LEU A 170 11.53 -3.47 -0.40
CA LEU A 170 12.82 -3.88 -0.95
C LEU A 170 13.83 -4.28 0.14
N ARG A 171 13.59 -3.92 1.41
CA ARG A 171 14.40 -4.38 2.54
C ARG A 171 14.38 -5.90 2.72
N PHE A 172 13.37 -6.57 2.16
CA PHE A 172 13.24 -8.02 2.17
C PHE A 172 13.56 -8.65 0.80
N SER A 173 14.11 -7.87 -0.15
CA SER A 173 14.52 -8.38 -1.46
C SER A 173 15.71 -9.34 -1.35
N GLY A 174 15.87 -10.24 -2.33
CA GLY A 174 17.00 -11.17 -2.42
C GLY A 174 16.86 -12.47 -1.63
N LYS A 175 15.93 -12.58 -0.67
CA LYS A 175 15.66 -13.86 0.06
C LYS A 175 15.26 -15.02 -0.86
N HIS A 176 14.66 -14.73 -2.01
CA HIS A 176 14.16 -15.71 -2.97
C HIS A 176 14.97 -15.71 -4.28
N GLY A 177 16.24 -15.28 -4.22
CA GLY A 177 17.13 -15.13 -5.37
C GLY A 177 17.11 -13.71 -5.96
N SER A 178 18.19 -13.36 -6.66
CA SER A 178 18.40 -12.04 -7.26
C SER A 178 18.89 -12.11 -8.71
N ALA A 179 18.53 -13.18 -9.43
CA ALA A 179 19.02 -13.47 -10.78
C ALA A 179 18.72 -12.34 -11.78
N TYR A 180 17.63 -11.61 -11.58
CA TYR A 180 17.22 -10.46 -12.41
C TYR A 180 17.34 -9.13 -11.68
N GLY A 181 18.13 -9.08 -10.61
CA GLY A 181 18.35 -7.91 -9.77
C GLY A 181 17.72 -7.99 -8.37
N GLN A 182 18.00 -6.97 -7.57
CA GLN A 182 17.48 -6.82 -6.21
C GLN A 182 16.08 -6.21 -6.27
N GLY A 183 15.07 -7.07 -6.15
CA GLY A 183 13.66 -6.68 -6.25
C GLY A 183 12.72 -7.60 -5.50
N ILE A 184 11.43 -7.24 -5.55
CA ILE A 184 10.34 -8.12 -5.13
C ILE A 184 9.91 -8.91 -6.36
N TYR A 185 9.84 -10.23 -6.22
CA TYR A 185 9.53 -11.13 -7.31
C TYR A 185 8.06 -11.55 -7.26
N PHE A 186 7.43 -11.60 -8.43
CA PHE A 186 6.07 -12.07 -8.63
C PHE A 186 6.08 -13.10 -9.75
N ALA A 187 5.15 -14.05 -9.71
CA ALA A 187 5.05 -15.12 -10.70
C ALA A 187 3.71 -15.09 -11.42
N THR A 188 3.72 -15.44 -12.71
CA THR A 188 2.50 -15.63 -13.50
C THR A 188 1.74 -16.91 -13.13
N THR A 189 2.37 -17.83 -12.40
CA THR A 189 1.79 -19.10 -11.98
C THR A 189 1.87 -19.27 -10.46
N SER A 190 0.78 -19.73 -9.86
CA SER A 190 0.73 -20.12 -8.45
C SER A 190 1.72 -21.25 -8.13
N LYS A 191 1.92 -22.19 -9.07
CA LYS A 191 2.88 -23.31 -8.93
C LYS A 191 4.33 -22.87 -8.78
N PHE A 192 4.73 -21.76 -9.39
CA PHE A 192 6.07 -21.22 -9.17
C PHE A 192 6.16 -20.51 -7.83
N SER A 193 5.14 -19.70 -7.49
CA SER A 193 5.08 -19.01 -6.20
C SER A 193 5.07 -19.97 -5.01
N SER A 194 4.41 -21.12 -5.11
CA SER A 194 4.32 -22.12 -4.04
C SER A 194 5.67 -22.75 -3.65
N ARG A 195 6.74 -22.51 -4.42
CA ARG A 195 8.10 -22.96 -4.07
C ARG A 195 8.76 -22.08 -3.01
N TYR A 196 8.16 -20.93 -2.69
CA TYR A 196 8.68 -19.91 -1.78
C TYR A 196 7.79 -19.70 -0.55
N THR A 197 6.92 -20.67 -0.25
CA THR A 197 6.06 -20.71 0.92
C THR A 197 6.55 -21.79 1.89
N ASP A 198 6.28 -21.63 3.20
CA ASP A 198 6.58 -22.59 4.26
C ASP A 198 5.39 -23.51 4.61
#